data_AF-A0A2L2YI77-F1
#
_entry.id   AF-A0A2L2YI77-F1
#
_cell.length_a   1.000
_cell.length_b   1.000
_cell.length_c   1.000
_cell.angle_alpha   90.00
_cell.angle_beta   90.00
_cell.angle_gamma   90.00
#
_symmetry.space_group_name_H-M   'P 1'
#
loop_
_entity.id
_entity.type
_entity.pdbx_description
1 polymer ?
#
loop_
_entity_poly.entity_id
_entity_poly.type
_entity_poly.pdbx_seq_one_letter_code
_entity_poly.pdbx_strand_id
1 'polypeptide(L)'
;FAILGCLTLIIALSSPYWLVSNPDSGSNFVRLGLWNVCFKEYRHPSLKFDSIFDGCYSFHGHRSETIRNLLQPGWFVLVQCLTTCATLLSALSICLLAYMTLQVEREIKIFVSAFVFVLEALSALLAFLGACVFGAMSFERSWIQFPKSNSLSWGYGFVVLSAILLCTAAGCLLVHVFRMRRNLYRNNILYHIPVSYRI
;
A
#
# COMPACT_ATOMS: atom_id res chain seq x y z
N PHE A 1 -4.95 14.30 -1.73
CA PHE A 1 -5.23 12.91 -1.33
C PHE A 1 -4.23 11.92 -1.90
N ALA A 2 -4.06 11.79 -3.23
CA ALA A 2 -3.11 10.85 -3.85
C ALA A 2 -1.68 10.91 -3.24
N ILE A 3 -1.08 12.11 -3.14
CA ILE A 3 0.26 12.29 -2.53
C ILE A 3 0.31 11.76 -1.09
N LEU A 4 -0.66 12.13 -0.25
CA LEU A 4 -0.73 11.66 1.14
C LEU A 4 -0.96 10.14 1.22
N GLY A 5 -1.78 9.59 0.33
CA GLY A 5 -1.98 8.14 0.19
C GLY A 5 -0.67 7.43 -0.15
N CYS A 6 0.06 7.89 -1.15
CA CYS A 6 1.36 7.33 -1.52
C CYS A 6 2.39 7.43 -0.39
N LEU A 7 2.50 8.60 0.27
CA LEU A 7 3.41 8.78 1.40
C LEU A 7 3.10 7.82 2.55
N THR A 8 1.82 7.67 2.91
CA THR A 8 1.42 6.71 3.95
C THR A 8 1.66 5.26 3.54
N LEU A 9 1.52 4.90 2.26
CA LEU A 9 1.92 3.59 1.73
C LEU A 9 3.43 3.35 1.84
N ILE A 10 4.26 4.35 1.49
CA ILE A 10 5.72 4.26 1.62
C ILE A 10 6.13 4.09 3.09
N ILE A 11 5.49 4.82 4.00
CA ILE A 11 5.70 4.67 5.45
C ILE A 11 5.29 3.26 5.89
N ALA A 12 4.13 2.76 5.45
CA ALA A 12 3.71 1.38 5.74
C ALA A 12 4.75 0.37 5.20
N LEU A 13 5.17 0.51 3.95
CA LEU A 13 6.11 -0.38 3.26
C LEU A 13 7.47 -0.48 3.97
N SER A 14 7.96 0.65 4.49
CA SER A 14 9.25 0.76 5.18
C SER A 14 9.16 0.53 6.69
N SER A 15 7.96 0.53 7.27
CA SER A 15 7.77 0.42 8.72
C SER A 15 8.18 -0.96 9.25
N PRO A 16 9.04 -1.02 10.30
CA PRO A 16 9.35 -2.25 11.00
C PRO A 16 8.30 -2.65 12.06
N TYR A 17 7.12 -1.99 12.06
CA TYR A 17 6.09 -2.14 13.08
C TYR A 17 4.71 -2.44 12.47
N TRP A 18 4.60 -3.56 11.75
CA TRP A 18 3.32 -4.12 11.32
C TRP A 18 2.65 -4.96 12.41
N LEU A 19 3.45 -5.77 13.10
CA LEU A 19 3.03 -6.60 14.23
C LEU A 19 4.06 -6.45 15.35
N VAL A 20 3.60 -6.30 16.59
CA VAL A 20 4.47 -6.10 17.76
C VAL A 20 3.99 -7.02 18.88
N SER A 21 4.92 -7.64 19.61
CA SER A 21 4.58 -8.42 20.81
C SER A 21 4.46 -7.53 22.04
N ASN A 22 3.63 -7.94 22.99
CA ASN A 22 3.59 -7.33 24.31
C ASN A 22 4.90 -7.66 25.07
N PRO A 23 5.64 -6.67 25.60
CA PRO A 23 6.87 -6.92 26.37
C PRO A 23 6.66 -7.85 27.57
N ASP A 24 5.48 -7.85 28.19
CA ASP A 24 5.19 -8.67 29.38
C ASP A 24 4.90 -10.15 29.05
N SER A 25 4.81 -10.50 27.77
CA SER A 25 4.46 -11.86 27.33
C SER A 25 5.61 -12.88 27.45
N GLY A 26 6.84 -12.41 27.67
CA GLY A 26 8.04 -13.26 27.61
C GLY A 26 8.29 -13.85 26.22
N SER A 27 7.64 -13.33 25.17
CA SER A 27 7.86 -13.77 23.79
C SER A 27 9.23 -13.34 23.28
N ASN A 28 9.93 -14.26 22.65
CA ASN A 28 11.20 -13.98 21.97
C ASN A 28 11.00 -13.19 20.66
N PHE A 29 9.78 -13.19 20.11
CA PHE A 29 9.42 -12.31 19.00
C PHE A 29 9.17 -10.90 19.55
N VAL A 30 9.76 -9.87 18.93
CA VAL A 30 9.64 -8.47 19.37
C VAL A 30 8.73 -7.68 18.43
N ARG A 31 9.09 -7.65 17.14
CA ARG A 31 8.34 -6.89 16.12
C ARG A 31 8.60 -7.43 14.72
N LEU A 32 7.66 -7.16 13.84
CA LEU A 32 7.65 -7.55 12.44
C LEU A 32 7.36 -6.31 11.59
N GLY A 33 8.16 -6.08 10.57
CA GLY A 33 7.80 -5.25 9.41
C GLY A 33 7.59 -6.12 8.17
N LEU A 34 7.29 -5.48 7.04
CA LEU A 34 7.16 -6.22 5.77
C LEU A 34 8.47 -6.87 5.32
N TRP A 35 9.63 -6.25 5.61
CA TRP A 35 10.93 -6.69 5.09
C TRP A 35 11.91 -7.17 6.14
N ASN A 36 11.59 -6.96 7.41
CA ASN A 36 12.47 -7.23 8.54
C ASN A 36 11.69 -7.79 9.72
N VAL A 37 12.34 -8.60 10.53
CA VAL A 37 11.82 -9.16 11.78
C VAL A 37 12.85 -8.93 12.89
N CYS A 38 12.40 -8.69 14.12
CA CYS A 38 13.28 -8.56 15.27
C CYS A 38 12.92 -9.59 16.35
N PHE A 39 13.96 -10.23 16.86
CA PHE A 39 13.89 -11.22 17.93
C PHE A 39 14.76 -10.79 19.11
N LYS A 40 14.43 -11.33 20.28
CA LYS A 40 15.22 -11.27 21.50
C LYS A 40 15.48 -12.69 21.97
N GLU A 41 16.73 -13.09 22.00
CA GLU A 41 17.18 -14.42 22.48
C GLU A 41 16.44 -15.62 21.86
N TYR A 42 15.96 -15.50 20.61
CA TYR A 42 15.18 -16.55 19.98
C TYR A 42 16.06 -17.73 19.55
N ARG A 43 15.66 -18.95 19.94
CA ARG A 43 16.28 -20.21 19.51
C ARG A 43 15.30 -21.01 18.68
N HIS A 44 15.65 -21.26 17.42
CA HIS A 44 14.79 -22.02 16.51
C HIS A 44 15.01 -23.54 16.68
N PRO A 45 13.98 -24.35 16.94
CA PRO A 45 14.13 -25.79 17.24
C PRO A 45 14.82 -26.61 16.13
N SER A 46 14.70 -26.19 14.87
CA SER A 46 15.26 -26.92 13.72
C SER A 46 16.75 -26.69 13.48
N LEU A 47 17.38 -25.73 14.18
CA LEU A 47 18.81 -25.48 14.05
C LEU A 47 19.58 -26.35 15.05
N LYS A 48 20.39 -27.28 14.53
CA LYS A 48 21.21 -28.21 15.35
C LYS A 48 22.34 -27.53 16.12
N PHE A 49 22.72 -26.30 15.72
CA PHE A 49 23.70 -25.48 16.41
C PHE A 49 22.96 -24.33 17.10
N ASP A 50 23.39 -23.99 18.32
CA ASP A 50 22.75 -23.07 19.28
C ASP A 50 22.84 -21.58 18.82
N SER A 51 22.46 -21.30 17.57
CA SER A 51 22.48 -19.95 17.01
C SER A 51 21.31 -19.16 17.58
N ILE A 52 21.63 -18.24 18.49
CA ILE A 52 20.68 -17.33 19.11
C ILE A 52 20.43 -16.15 18.16
N PHE A 53 19.17 -15.90 17.84
CA PHE A 53 18.74 -14.70 17.11
C PHE A 53 18.43 -13.60 18.09
N ASP A 54 19.34 -12.64 18.20
CA ASP A 54 19.18 -11.43 18.99
C ASP A 54 19.37 -10.21 18.08
N GLY A 55 18.38 -9.33 18.00
CA GLY A 55 18.36 -8.16 17.12
C GLY A 55 17.42 -8.29 15.91
N CYS A 56 17.62 -7.40 14.93
CA CYS A 56 16.76 -7.27 13.75
C CYS A 56 17.44 -7.84 12.51
N TYR A 57 16.67 -8.61 11.74
CA TYR A 57 17.13 -9.32 10.56
C TYR A 57 16.20 -9.06 9.38
N SER A 58 16.77 -8.86 8.20
CA SER A 58 16.00 -8.84 6.96
C SER A 58 15.63 -10.24 6.52
N PHE A 59 14.47 -10.41 5.89
CA PHE A 59 14.04 -11.72 5.36
C PHE A 59 14.97 -12.26 4.27
N HIS A 60 15.62 -11.37 3.51
CA HIS A 60 16.56 -11.73 2.43
C HIS A 60 18.02 -11.73 2.90
N GLY A 61 18.28 -11.64 4.21
CA GLY A 61 19.63 -11.75 4.76
C GLY A 61 20.07 -13.21 4.92
N HIS A 62 21.37 -13.46 4.81
CA HIS A 62 21.96 -14.81 4.91
C HIS A 62 21.57 -15.54 6.22
N ARG A 63 21.49 -14.82 7.34
CA ARG A 63 21.14 -15.41 8.64
C ARG A 63 19.69 -15.90 8.73
N SER A 64 18.76 -15.23 8.03
CA SER A 64 17.32 -15.54 8.06
C SER A 64 16.94 -16.63 7.05
N GLU A 65 17.83 -16.98 6.12
CA GLU A 65 17.53 -17.89 5.00
C GLU A 65 16.99 -19.24 5.49
N THR A 66 17.57 -19.78 6.55
CA THR A 66 17.18 -21.08 7.13
C THR A 66 15.76 -21.07 7.71
N ILE A 67 15.31 -19.93 8.24
CA ILE A 67 14.00 -19.78 8.90
C ILE A 67 12.99 -19.01 8.04
N ARG A 68 13.38 -18.62 6.82
CA ARG A 68 12.59 -17.74 5.94
C ARG A 68 11.22 -18.34 5.60
N ASN A 69 11.17 -19.64 5.31
CA ASN A 69 9.91 -20.30 4.91
C ASN A 69 8.86 -20.30 6.03
N LEU A 70 9.29 -20.31 7.29
CA LEU A 70 8.41 -20.19 8.44
C LEU A 70 7.93 -18.74 8.62
N LEU A 71 8.86 -17.78 8.52
CA LEU A 71 8.57 -16.37 8.77
C LEU A 71 7.80 -15.69 7.65
N GLN A 72 8.01 -16.10 6.41
CA GLN A 72 7.40 -15.52 5.21
C GLN A 72 6.55 -16.58 4.49
N PRO A 73 5.40 -16.98 5.07
CA PRO A 73 4.46 -17.87 4.41
C PRO A 73 3.90 -17.22 3.14
N GLY A 74 3.35 -18.02 2.23
CA GLY A 74 2.88 -17.54 0.93
C GLY A 74 1.86 -16.39 1.00
N TRP A 75 0.99 -16.38 2.00
CA TRP A 75 0.05 -15.27 2.21
C TRP A 75 0.76 -13.97 2.61
N PHE A 76 1.88 -14.03 3.34
CA PHE A 76 2.64 -12.85 3.74
C PHE A 76 3.44 -12.29 2.55
N VAL A 77 3.96 -13.17 1.69
CA VAL A 77 4.51 -12.78 0.38
C VAL A 77 3.47 -12.06 -0.46
N LEU A 78 2.23 -12.56 -0.47
CA LEU A 78 1.13 -11.88 -1.17
C LEU A 78 0.90 -10.47 -0.62
N VAL A 79 0.91 -10.26 0.70
CA VAL A 79 0.82 -8.93 1.31
C VAL A 79 1.98 -8.02 0.86
N GLN A 80 3.23 -8.51 0.88
CA GLN A 80 4.40 -7.77 0.39
C GLN A 80 4.23 -7.36 -1.08
N CYS A 81 3.81 -8.27 -1.96
CA CYS A 81 3.58 -7.99 -3.37
C CYS A 81 2.45 -6.97 -3.57
N LEU A 82 1.29 -7.16 -2.92
CA LEU A 82 0.14 -6.26 -3.05
C LEU A 82 0.48 -4.83 -2.62
N THR A 83 1.12 -4.67 -1.46
CA THR A 83 1.54 -3.35 -0.93
C THR A 83 2.60 -2.69 -1.80
N THR A 84 3.56 -3.45 -2.34
CA THR A 84 4.59 -2.94 -3.24
C THR A 84 3.99 -2.49 -4.57
N CYS A 85 3.15 -3.32 -5.20
CA CYS A 85 2.44 -2.97 -6.43
C CYS A 85 1.53 -1.75 -6.24
N ALA A 86 0.79 -1.67 -5.13
CA ALA A 86 -0.01 -0.50 -4.79
C ALA A 86 0.85 0.77 -4.72
N THR A 87 2.01 0.70 -4.06
CA THR A 87 2.94 1.82 -3.93
C THR A 87 3.48 2.28 -5.28
N LEU A 88 3.89 1.34 -6.15
CA LEU A 88 4.39 1.65 -7.49
C LEU A 88 3.32 2.30 -8.38
N LEU A 89 2.09 1.80 -8.34
CA LEU A 89 0.96 2.36 -9.10
C LEU A 89 0.62 3.78 -8.65
N SER A 90 0.61 4.05 -7.33
CA SER A 90 0.34 5.40 -6.83
C SER A 90 1.51 6.37 -7.10
N ALA A 91 2.77 5.89 -7.01
CA ALA A 91 3.93 6.69 -7.41
C ALA A 91 3.86 7.09 -8.89
N LEU A 92 3.55 6.15 -9.79
CA LEU A 92 3.33 6.43 -11.21
C LEU A 92 2.18 7.42 -11.42
N SER A 93 1.09 7.27 -10.67
CA SER A 93 -0.06 8.18 -10.71
C SER A 93 0.33 9.62 -10.38
N ILE A 94 1.18 9.82 -9.35
CA ILE A 94 1.70 11.14 -8.98
C ILE A 94 2.57 11.72 -10.08
N CYS A 95 3.45 10.93 -10.71
CA CYS A 95 4.25 11.38 -11.84
C CYS A 95 3.37 11.84 -13.03
N LEU A 96 2.30 11.10 -13.32
CA LEU A 96 1.35 11.44 -14.39
C LEU A 96 0.50 12.67 -14.05
N LEU A 97 0.13 12.85 -12.78
CA LEU A 97 -0.53 14.08 -12.32
C LEU A 97 0.38 15.30 -12.48
N ALA A 98 1.67 15.16 -12.16
CA ALA A 98 2.66 16.22 -12.38
C ALA A 98 2.84 16.50 -13.89
N TYR A 99 2.88 15.47 -14.74
CA TYR A 99 2.90 15.66 -16.19
C TYR A 99 1.66 16.39 -16.71
N MET A 100 0.47 16.08 -16.17
CA MET A 100 -0.79 16.71 -16.57
C MET A 100 -0.79 18.24 -16.35
N THR A 101 -0.12 18.75 -15.32
CA THR A 101 -0.08 20.20 -15.06
C THR A 101 0.70 20.96 -16.13
N LEU A 102 1.64 20.30 -16.81
CA LEU A 102 2.45 20.86 -17.90
C LEU A 102 1.69 20.89 -19.23
N GLN A 103 0.64 20.09 -19.37
CA GLN A 103 -0.13 20.02 -20.61
C GLN A 103 -1.04 21.24 -20.78
N VAL A 104 -1.23 21.70 -22.01
CA VAL A 104 -2.18 22.78 -22.34
C VAL A 104 -3.48 22.20 -22.91
N GLU A 105 -3.36 21.12 -23.69
CA GLU A 105 -4.48 20.49 -24.38
C GLU A 105 -5.45 19.81 -23.42
N ARG A 106 -6.74 20.13 -23.56
CA ARG A 106 -7.79 19.61 -22.66
C ARG A 106 -8.08 18.13 -22.87
N GLU A 107 -8.00 17.64 -24.11
CA GLU A 107 -8.22 16.22 -24.42
C GLU A 107 -7.17 15.33 -23.74
N ILE A 108 -5.89 15.71 -23.84
CA ILE A 108 -4.78 15.02 -23.15
C ILE A 108 -5.02 15.03 -21.63
N LYS A 109 -5.41 16.18 -21.06
CA LYS A 109 -5.71 16.26 -19.61
C LYS A 109 -6.82 15.31 -19.17
N ILE A 110 -7.88 15.17 -19.96
CA ILE A 110 -8.99 14.24 -19.65
C ILE A 110 -8.53 12.80 -19.76
N PHE A 111 -7.79 12.46 -20.82
CA PHE A 111 -7.26 11.12 -21.03
C PHE A 111 -6.33 10.71 -19.88
N VAL A 112 -5.33 11.55 -19.57
CA VAL A 112 -4.38 11.31 -18.47
C VAL A 112 -5.13 11.25 -17.13
N SER A 113 -6.08 12.14 -16.86
CA SER A 113 -6.87 12.10 -15.62
C SER A 113 -7.67 10.80 -15.47
N ALA A 114 -8.26 10.30 -16.56
CA ALA A 114 -9.00 9.05 -16.55
C ALA A 114 -8.08 7.85 -16.33
N PHE A 115 -6.89 7.86 -16.92
CA PHE A 115 -5.89 6.82 -16.71
C PHE A 115 -5.35 6.82 -15.27
N VAL A 116 -5.02 7.99 -14.72
CA VAL A 116 -4.61 8.15 -13.32
C VAL A 116 -5.72 7.68 -12.36
N PHE A 117 -6.99 7.96 -12.65
CA PHE A 117 -8.10 7.43 -11.88
C PHE A 117 -8.05 5.89 -11.78
N VAL A 118 -7.82 5.20 -12.90
CA VAL A 118 -7.73 3.72 -12.92
C VAL A 118 -6.54 3.24 -12.08
N LEU A 119 -5.38 3.89 -12.20
CA LEU A 119 -4.19 3.52 -11.43
C LEU A 119 -4.39 3.72 -9.92
N GLU A 120 -4.98 4.84 -9.50
CA GLU A 120 -5.27 5.14 -8.09
C GLU A 120 -6.35 4.20 -7.53
N ALA A 121 -7.39 3.88 -8.30
CA ALA A 121 -8.42 2.91 -7.90
C ALA A 121 -7.83 1.50 -7.73
N LEU A 122 -6.97 1.07 -8.65
CA LEU A 122 -6.27 -0.21 -8.55
C LEU A 122 -5.31 -0.22 -7.36
N SER A 123 -4.55 0.86 -7.15
CA SER A 123 -3.66 1.00 -5.99
C SER A 123 -4.43 0.90 -4.67
N ALA A 124 -5.56 1.60 -4.55
CA ALA A 124 -6.44 1.52 -3.38
C ALA A 124 -6.95 0.11 -3.13
N LEU A 125 -7.39 -0.59 -4.20
CA LEU A 125 -7.86 -1.98 -4.11
C LEU A 125 -6.75 -2.93 -3.64
N LEU A 126 -5.54 -2.83 -4.20
CA LEU A 126 -4.42 -3.69 -3.80
C LEU A 126 -3.97 -3.42 -2.36
N ALA A 127 -3.92 -2.14 -1.93
CA ALA A 127 -3.62 -1.77 -0.56
C ALA A 127 -4.68 -2.32 0.43
N PHE A 128 -5.96 -2.21 0.06
CA PHE A 128 -7.07 -2.76 0.83
C PHE A 128 -6.99 -4.29 0.95
N LEU A 129 -6.76 -5.00 -0.16
CA LEU A 129 -6.59 -6.45 -0.15
C LEU A 129 -5.38 -6.87 0.71
N GLY A 130 -4.25 -6.17 0.59
CA GLY A 130 -3.08 -6.41 1.43
C GLY A 130 -3.37 -6.24 2.92
N ALA A 131 -4.11 -5.19 3.29
CA ALA A 131 -4.56 -4.97 4.65
C ALA A 131 -5.52 -6.08 5.14
N CYS A 132 -6.49 -6.49 4.33
CA CYS A 132 -7.43 -7.56 4.68
C CYS A 132 -6.73 -8.90 4.89
N VAL A 133 -5.84 -9.29 3.98
CA VAL A 133 -5.09 -10.55 4.09
C VAL A 133 -4.21 -10.55 5.34
N PHE A 134 -3.49 -9.45 5.60
CA PHE A 134 -2.66 -9.35 6.81
C PHE A 134 -3.52 -9.36 8.07
N GLY A 135 -4.61 -8.58 8.10
CA GLY A 135 -5.53 -8.53 9.23
C GLY A 135 -6.14 -9.89 9.55
N ALA A 136 -6.50 -10.68 8.54
CA ALA A 136 -7.05 -12.03 8.72
C ALA A 136 -6.02 -13.05 9.21
N MET A 137 -4.79 -13.01 8.69
CA MET A 137 -3.78 -14.05 8.91
C MET A 137 -2.76 -13.74 10.02
N SER A 138 -2.67 -12.48 10.46
CA SER A 138 -1.63 -12.01 11.41
C SER A 138 -1.63 -12.72 12.77
N PHE A 139 -2.77 -13.27 13.20
CA PHE A 139 -2.94 -13.98 14.47
C PHE A 139 -3.05 -15.50 14.31
N GLU A 140 -2.70 -16.02 13.14
CA GLU A 140 -2.70 -17.46 12.87
C GLU A 140 -1.76 -18.19 13.83
N ARG A 141 -2.24 -19.29 14.44
CA ARG A 141 -1.52 -19.97 15.53
C ARG A 141 -0.26 -20.69 15.07
N SER A 142 -0.19 -21.02 13.79
CA SER A 142 0.92 -21.77 13.20
C SER A 142 2.09 -20.91 12.73
N TRP A 143 1.96 -19.57 12.77
CA TRP A 143 2.94 -18.68 12.13
C TRP A 143 3.95 -18.06 13.10
N ILE A 144 3.51 -17.24 14.05
CA ILE A 144 4.37 -16.54 15.02
C ILE A 144 4.03 -16.99 16.45
N GLN A 145 5.07 -17.10 17.29
CA GLN A 145 4.91 -17.46 18.70
C GLN A 145 4.00 -16.48 19.45
N PHE A 146 3.18 -17.03 20.35
CA PHE A 146 2.25 -16.29 21.20
C PHE A 146 1.37 -15.27 20.44
N PRO A 147 0.55 -15.72 19.47
CA PRO A 147 -0.25 -14.81 18.64
C PRO A 147 -1.21 -13.94 19.47
N LYS A 148 -1.70 -14.44 20.61
CA LYS A 148 -2.62 -13.72 21.51
C LYS A 148 -1.97 -12.52 22.23
N SER A 149 -0.65 -12.50 22.36
CA SER A 149 0.08 -11.39 22.97
C SER A 149 0.65 -10.43 21.92
N ASN A 150 0.38 -10.66 20.64
CA ASN A 150 0.79 -9.77 19.57
C ASN A 150 -0.33 -8.79 19.26
N SER A 151 0.05 -7.62 18.79
CA SER A 151 -0.86 -6.53 18.43
C SER A 151 -0.44 -5.93 17.08
N LEU A 152 -1.44 -5.58 16.27
CA LEU A 152 -1.21 -4.80 15.04
C LEU A 152 -0.69 -3.41 15.43
N SER A 153 0.30 -2.92 14.70
CA SER A 153 0.98 -1.66 15.02
C SER A 153 0.92 -0.67 13.86
N TRP A 154 1.67 0.42 13.95
CA TRP A 154 1.52 1.61 13.11
C TRP A 154 1.69 1.34 11.61
N GLY A 155 2.58 0.42 11.21
CA GLY A 155 2.75 0.03 9.80
C GLY A 155 1.47 -0.52 9.19
N TYR A 156 0.73 -1.34 9.94
CA TYR A 156 -0.59 -1.82 9.53
C TYR A 156 -1.62 -0.68 9.48
N GLY A 157 -1.62 0.21 10.48
CA GLY A 157 -2.49 1.38 10.48
C GLY A 157 -2.28 2.29 9.25
N PHE A 158 -1.03 2.47 8.82
CA PHE A 158 -0.69 3.28 7.65
C PHE A 158 -1.16 2.68 6.33
N VAL A 159 -1.13 1.36 6.14
CA VAL A 159 -1.67 0.75 4.91
C VAL A 159 -3.20 0.90 4.83
N VAL A 160 -3.90 0.77 5.97
CA VAL A 160 -5.35 0.99 6.05
C VAL A 160 -5.70 2.45 5.75
N LEU A 161 -4.99 3.38 6.37
CA LEU A 161 -5.17 4.82 6.11
C LEU A 161 -4.90 5.15 4.64
N SER A 162 -3.85 4.58 4.06
CA SER A 162 -3.54 4.80 2.65
C SER A 162 -4.64 4.30 1.72
N ALA A 163 -5.18 3.10 1.95
CA ALA A 163 -6.28 2.58 1.14
C ALA A 163 -7.48 3.53 1.11
N ILE A 164 -7.83 4.15 2.25
CA ILE A 164 -8.91 5.15 2.35
C ILE A 164 -8.55 6.44 1.59
N LEU A 165 -7.33 6.95 1.77
CA LEU A 165 -6.87 8.18 1.10
C LEU A 165 -6.80 8.03 -0.42
N LEU A 166 -6.32 6.88 -0.91
CA LEU A 166 -6.24 6.56 -2.34
C LEU A 166 -7.63 6.35 -2.94
N CYS A 167 -8.53 5.66 -2.23
CA CYS A 167 -9.93 5.53 -2.66
C CYS A 167 -10.60 6.91 -2.77
N THR A 168 -10.37 7.78 -1.79
CA THR A 168 -10.84 9.18 -1.84
C THR A 168 -10.25 9.95 -3.02
N ALA A 169 -8.95 9.77 -3.29
CA ALA A 169 -8.27 10.39 -4.42
C ALA A 169 -8.87 9.93 -5.77
N ALA A 170 -9.10 8.62 -5.93
CA ALA A 170 -9.75 8.06 -7.10
C ALA A 170 -11.16 8.63 -7.29
N GLY A 171 -11.96 8.71 -6.22
CA GLY A 171 -13.28 9.34 -6.25
C GLY A 171 -13.25 10.80 -6.72
N CYS A 172 -12.33 11.60 -6.17
CA CYS A 172 -12.13 12.99 -6.60
C CYS A 172 -11.71 13.09 -8.08
N LEU A 173 -10.81 12.23 -8.55
CA LEU A 173 -10.36 12.19 -9.94
C LEU A 173 -11.49 11.81 -10.89
N LEU A 174 -12.33 10.84 -10.51
CA LEU A 174 -13.49 10.44 -11.29
C LEU A 174 -14.46 11.62 -11.49
N VAL A 175 -14.80 12.32 -10.41
CA VAL A 175 -15.64 13.52 -10.46
C VAL A 175 -14.99 14.61 -11.32
N HIS A 176 -13.67 14.80 -11.21
CA HIS A 176 -12.93 15.75 -12.03
C HIS A 176 -13.00 15.43 -13.52
N VAL A 177 -12.79 14.16 -13.91
CA VAL A 177 -12.91 13.68 -15.29
C VAL A 177 -14.31 13.93 -15.84
N PHE A 178 -15.36 13.58 -15.09
CA PHE A 178 -16.74 13.81 -15.51
C PHE A 178 -17.04 15.31 -15.71
N ARG A 179 -16.57 16.16 -14.80
CA ARG A 179 -16.75 17.61 -14.90
C ARG A 179 -16.04 18.18 -16.13
N MET A 180 -14.82 17.74 -16.42
CA MET A 180 -14.09 18.19 -17.61
C MET A 180 -14.75 17.73 -18.91
N ARG A 181 -15.16 16.45 -19.01
CA ARG A 181 -15.89 15.94 -20.18
C ARG A 181 -17.20 16.68 -20.44
N ARG A 182 -17.98 16.96 -19.38
CA ARG A 182 -19.21 17.75 -19.48
C ARG A 182 -18.94 19.16 -20.00
N ASN A 183 -17.88 19.80 -19.53
CA ASN A 183 -17.50 21.15 -19.97
C ASN A 183 -17.04 21.18 -21.44
N LEU A 184 -16.30 20.16 -21.89
CA LEU A 184 -15.92 20.06 -23.31
C LEU A 184 -17.13 19.88 -24.21
N TYR A 185 -18.04 18.97 -23.86
CA TYR A 185 -19.26 18.74 -24.63
C TYR A 185 -20.12 20.01 -24.74
N ARG A 186 -20.29 20.74 -23.62
CA ARG A 186 -21.04 22.01 -23.60
C ARG A 186 -20.39 23.07 -24.49
N ASN A 187 -19.06 23.20 -24.44
CA ASN A 187 -18.35 24.18 -25.26
C ASN A 187 -18.45 23.82 -26.75
N ASN A 188 -18.32 22.54 -27.11
CA ASN A 188 -18.42 22.10 -28.49
C ASN A 188 -19.81 22.41 -29.09
N ILE A 189 -20.89 22.17 -28.34
CA ILE A 189 -22.25 22.56 -28.74
C ILE A 189 -22.35 24.07 -28.98
N LEU A 190 -21.81 24.90 -28.09
CA LEU A 190 -21.87 26.37 -28.21
C LEU A 190 -21.20 26.90 -29.48
N TYR A 191 -20.11 26.28 -29.94
CA TYR A 191 -19.44 26.67 -31.19
C TYR A 191 -20.18 26.21 -32.45
N HIS A 192 -20.99 25.16 -32.36
CA HIS A 192 -21.79 24.66 -33.48
C HIS A 192 -23.16 25.36 -33.64
N ILE A 193 -23.56 26.22 -32.71
CA ILE A 193 -24.75 27.07 -32.88
C ILE A 193 -24.37 28.25 -33.79
N PRO A 194 -24.89 28.36 -35.02
CA PRO A 194 -24.63 29.52 -35.86
C PRO A 194 -25.15 30.79 -35.17
N VAL A 195 -24.32 31.83 -35.16
CA VAL A 195 -24.57 33.15 -34.51
C VAL A 195 -25.79 33.89 -35.11
N SER A 196 -26.43 33.33 -36.14
CA SER A 196 -27.55 33.91 -36.90
C SER A 196 -28.84 34.14 -36.11
N TYR A 197 -28.98 33.68 -34.87
CA TYR A 197 -30.18 33.84 -34.04
C TYR A 197 -30.07 34.91 -32.96
N ARG A 198 -29.09 35.81 -33.06
CA ARG A 198 -28.94 36.95 -32.14
C ARG A 198 -29.30 38.25 -32.88
N ILE A 199 -30.58 38.42 -33.19
CA ILE A 199 -31.20 39.70 -33.60
C ILE A 199 -32.40 39.92 -32.69
#